data_AF-A0A7Y6WUH9-F1
#
_entry.id   AF-A0A7Y6WUH9-F1
#
_cell.length_a   1.000
_cell.length_b   1.000
_cell.length_c   1.000
_cell.angle_alpha   90.00
_cell.angle_beta   90.00
_cell.angle_gamma   90.00
#
_symmetry.space_group_name_H-M   'P 1'
#
loop_
_entity.id
_entity.type
_entity.pdbx_description
1 polymer ?
#
loop_
_entity_poly.entity_id
_entity_poly.type
_entity_poly.pdbx_seq_one_letter_code
_entity_poly.pdbx_strand_id
1 'polypeptide(L)'
;MMDSYEQMDDIDLRPLVREMDLENLGLSQARTVTGVHVYLDVANFQSLLEARRENTAELKKLLRHLTVFQRQVERLFRQQDGAAVRVHFQGARLHFIVFKPYDTEEGATLTRLVKAVTLVGQMRQLADLIQVHTDIHFEFEAGVDTGEAIATMNARAKRRQLLFVGRPANEAAKALTGKPSDPGEERLAAGAAPFAKQLPSAAAREKLPTSFEADVEEDIEAHPLESLDITDVRAPIDYGALGKKVARLEEAITFFGDLSGFTSYVASLSTEDEKKEALRLLHVLRSEMQAVVADYDGDFIQFQGDRVQALLYEARTSGRFKSKAVETAAALCSAVDLAKELFPALATLDVSCGADVGKILVGRVGLRDDKEVTVLGRSIPCASELQDGAGDGHTAISVRLWEGIEKSLQGFFSLKKERYVADFDLERIEAEEAAKAYDSGGRVVVGGTLSDGLRVTPTATGGIRPARSWGE
;
A
#
# COMPACT_ATOMS: atom_id res chain seq x y z
N MET A 1 -19.72 6.41 8.41
CA MET A 1 -19.27 7.46 7.48
C MET A 1 -19.69 8.87 7.87
N MET A 2 -20.99 9.24 7.87
CA MET A 2 -21.42 10.61 8.21
C MET A 2 -20.99 11.03 9.62
N ASP A 3 -21.20 10.16 10.62
CA ASP A 3 -20.73 10.40 12.00
C ASP A 3 -19.21 10.65 12.06
N SER A 4 -18.42 9.89 11.30
CA SER A 4 -16.96 10.04 11.22
C SER A 4 -16.58 11.39 10.61
N TYR A 5 -17.34 11.87 9.62
CA TYR A 5 -17.14 13.16 8.97
C TYR A 5 -17.48 14.33 9.91
N GLU A 6 -18.62 14.24 10.62
CA GLU A 6 -19.09 15.27 11.56
C GLU A 6 -18.20 15.39 12.81
N GLN A 7 -17.62 14.27 13.26
CA GLN A 7 -16.71 14.25 14.41
C GLN A 7 -15.29 14.72 14.08
N MET A 8 -14.97 14.94 12.79
CA MET A 8 -13.64 15.29 12.37
C MET A 8 -13.38 16.80 12.48
N ASP A 9 -12.34 17.15 13.23
CA ASP A 9 -11.86 18.53 13.33
C ASP A 9 -11.55 19.14 11.95
N ASP A 10 -11.70 20.45 11.84
CA ASP A 10 -11.29 21.19 10.64
C ASP A 10 -9.80 20.98 10.33
N ILE A 11 -9.50 20.81 9.04
CA ILE A 11 -8.12 20.64 8.57
C ILE A 11 -7.39 21.98 8.59
N ASP A 12 -6.33 22.04 9.39
CA ASP A 12 -5.31 23.07 9.38
C ASP A 12 -4.33 22.83 8.21
N LEU A 13 -4.70 23.28 7.01
CA LEU A 13 -3.84 23.24 5.83
C LEU A 13 -3.02 24.53 5.72
N ARG A 14 -1.68 24.41 5.73
CA ARG A 14 -0.76 25.56 5.55
C ARG A 14 0.48 25.17 4.75
N PRO A 15 1.17 26.12 4.10
CA PRO A 15 2.51 25.85 3.56
C PRO A 15 3.47 25.36 4.64
N LEU A 16 4.37 24.44 4.30
CA LEU A 16 5.45 24.02 5.17
C LEU A 16 6.45 25.18 5.34
N VAL A 17 6.61 25.67 6.57
CA VAL A 17 7.58 26.72 6.92
C VAL A 17 8.78 26.16 7.68
N ARG A 18 9.81 26.98 7.87
CA ARG A 18 11.11 26.56 8.41
C ARG A 18 11.03 25.91 9.79
N GLU A 19 10.12 26.39 10.61
CA GLU A 19 9.91 25.99 12.00
C GLU A 19 9.06 24.70 12.13
N MET A 20 8.54 24.17 11.02
CA MET A 20 7.66 23.01 11.01
C MET A 20 8.40 21.71 10.68
N ASP A 21 7.92 20.62 11.27
CA ASP A 21 8.42 19.27 11.11
C ASP A 21 7.33 18.36 10.52
N LEU A 22 7.67 17.59 9.47
CA LEU A 22 6.77 16.63 8.84
C LEU A 22 6.60 15.36 9.67
N GLU A 23 7.56 15.04 10.55
CA GLU A 23 7.54 13.79 11.34
C GLU A 23 6.53 13.85 12.50
N ASN A 24 6.02 15.03 12.84
CA ASN A 24 5.13 15.26 14.00
C ASN A 24 3.76 15.87 13.69
N LEU A 25 3.29 15.83 12.43
CA LEU A 25 1.99 16.39 12.03
C LEU A 25 0.80 15.72 12.72
N GLY A 26 0.00 16.49 13.48
CA GLY A 26 -1.27 16.04 14.04
C GLY A 26 -2.29 15.63 12.96
N LEU A 27 -3.37 14.96 13.37
CA LEU A 27 -4.34 14.41 12.41
C LEU A 27 -5.06 15.46 11.57
N SER A 28 -5.39 16.60 12.19
CA SER A 28 -5.98 17.74 11.51
C SER A 28 -4.94 18.64 10.85
N GLN A 29 -3.64 18.35 10.97
CA GLN A 29 -2.58 19.18 10.42
C GLN A 29 -2.11 18.64 9.07
N ALA A 30 -2.34 19.44 8.03
CA ALA A 30 -1.86 19.14 6.69
C ALA A 30 -0.89 20.23 6.22
N ARG A 31 0.15 19.86 5.47
CA ARG A 31 1.13 20.81 4.96
C ARG A 31 1.30 20.72 3.46
N THR A 32 1.15 21.84 2.76
CA THR A 32 1.57 21.95 1.37
C THR A 32 3.09 22.02 1.34
N VAL A 33 3.72 21.12 0.60
CA VAL A 33 5.19 21.00 0.54
C VAL A 33 5.63 20.78 -0.90
N THR A 34 6.56 21.63 -1.35
CA THR A 34 7.33 21.38 -2.56
C THR A 34 8.51 20.50 -2.22
N GLY A 35 8.59 19.33 -2.84
CA GLY A 35 9.65 18.37 -2.54
C GLY A 35 10.05 17.52 -3.74
N VAL A 36 11.12 16.76 -3.56
CA VAL A 36 11.56 15.71 -4.46
C VAL A 36 11.16 14.39 -3.83
N HIS A 37 10.27 13.65 -4.50
CA HIS A 37 9.89 12.31 -4.11
C HIS A 37 10.75 11.29 -4.85
N VAL A 38 11.24 10.31 -4.11
CA VAL A 38 12.04 9.22 -4.66
C VAL A 38 11.46 7.88 -4.23
N TYR A 39 11.23 7.02 -5.21
CA TYR A 39 11.03 5.60 -4.98
C TYR A 39 12.31 4.86 -5.36
N LEU A 40 12.93 4.18 -4.39
CA LEU A 40 14.09 3.32 -4.60
C LEU A 40 13.66 1.87 -4.41
N ASP A 41 13.61 1.10 -5.49
CA ASP A 41 13.22 -0.31 -5.49
C ASP A 41 14.44 -1.23 -5.57
N VAL A 42 14.39 -2.34 -4.85
CA VAL A 42 15.35 -3.44 -5.01
C VAL A 42 14.79 -4.38 -6.09
N ALA A 43 15.12 -4.08 -7.35
CA ALA A 43 14.52 -4.70 -8.53
C ALA A 43 14.68 -6.23 -8.57
N ASN A 44 15.77 -6.77 -8.01
CA ASN A 44 16.02 -8.21 -7.95
C ASN A 44 15.49 -8.89 -6.67
N PHE A 45 14.81 -8.17 -5.76
CA PHE A 45 14.41 -8.70 -4.46
C PHE A 45 13.49 -9.93 -4.55
N GLN A 46 12.52 -9.91 -5.46
CA GLN A 46 11.59 -11.04 -5.62
C GLN A 46 12.33 -12.30 -6.08
N SER A 47 13.27 -12.18 -7.02
CA SER A 47 14.12 -13.29 -7.45
C SER A 47 14.97 -13.82 -6.29
N LEU A 48 15.54 -12.94 -5.46
CA LEU A 48 16.31 -13.32 -4.28
C LEU A 48 15.46 -14.06 -3.24
N LEU A 49 14.22 -13.58 -3.00
CA LEU A 49 13.27 -14.16 -2.06
C LEU A 49 12.83 -15.56 -2.52
N GLU A 50 12.42 -15.69 -3.77
CA GLU A 50 11.93 -16.95 -4.34
C GLU A 50 13.03 -18.02 -4.38
N ALA A 51 14.28 -17.65 -4.67
CA ALA A 51 15.41 -18.57 -4.65
C ALA A 51 15.73 -19.13 -3.25
N ARG A 52 15.27 -18.46 -2.18
CA ARG A 52 15.66 -18.77 -0.78
C ARG A 52 14.50 -19.19 0.10
N ARG A 53 13.24 -19.01 -0.33
CA ARG A 53 12.04 -19.20 0.50
C ARG A 53 11.90 -20.59 1.13
N GLU A 54 12.36 -21.65 0.46
CA GLU A 54 12.29 -23.02 0.96
C GLU A 54 13.52 -23.41 1.82
N ASN A 55 14.60 -22.61 1.79
CA ASN A 55 15.78 -22.82 2.63
C ASN A 55 15.81 -21.77 3.76
N THR A 56 15.42 -22.21 4.97
CA THR A 56 15.32 -21.33 6.14
C THR A 56 16.64 -20.60 6.47
N ALA A 57 17.79 -21.24 6.28
CA ALA A 57 19.09 -20.62 6.57
C ALA A 57 19.40 -19.49 5.58
N GLU A 58 19.18 -19.73 4.28
CA GLU A 58 19.38 -18.71 3.24
C GLU A 58 18.34 -17.59 3.33
N LEU A 59 17.10 -17.92 3.68
CA LEU A 59 16.04 -16.93 3.91
C LEU A 59 16.41 -16.00 5.07
N LYS A 60 16.96 -16.52 6.17
CA LYS A 60 17.45 -15.70 7.28
C LYS A 60 18.56 -14.73 6.84
N LYS A 61 19.46 -15.14 5.93
CA LYS A 61 20.48 -14.23 5.37
C LYS A 61 19.86 -13.07 4.63
N LEU A 62 18.86 -13.33 3.78
CA LEU A 62 18.14 -12.28 3.04
C LEU A 62 17.37 -11.34 3.98
N LEU A 63 16.66 -11.89 4.97
CA LEU A 63 15.92 -11.08 5.94
C LEU A 63 16.86 -10.23 6.80
N ARG A 64 18.02 -10.76 7.21
CA ARG A 64 19.06 -9.98 7.88
C ARG A 64 19.59 -8.87 6.98
N HIS A 65 19.94 -9.19 5.73
CA HIS A 65 20.45 -8.20 4.77
C HIS A 65 19.45 -7.04 4.60
N LEU A 66 18.17 -7.36 4.36
CA LEU A 66 17.11 -6.35 4.27
C LEU A 66 16.98 -5.54 5.57
N THR A 67 17.02 -6.20 6.72
CA THR A 67 16.92 -5.55 8.04
C THR A 67 18.03 -4.54 8.25
N VAL A 68 19.28 -4.94 7.99
CA VAL A 68 20.44 -4.05 8.13
C VAL A 68 20.36 -2.91 7.12
N PHE A 69 20.02 -3.18 5.87
CA PHE A 69 19.86 -2.15 4.85
C PHE A 69 18.85 -1.07 5.27
N GLN A 70 17.64 -1.46 5.68
CA GLN A 70 16.61 -0.50 6.10
C GLN A 70 17.01 0.32 7.33
N ARG A 71 17.69 -0.30 8.31
CA ARG A 71 18.18 0.39 9.51
C ARG A 71 19.28 1.40 9.19
N GLN A 72 20.18 1.06 8.28
CA GLN A 72 21.27 1.94 7.89
C GLN A 72 20.78 3.09 6.99
N VAL A 73 19.78 2.83 6.13
CA VAL A 73 19.04 3.89 5.42
C VAL A 73 18.40 4.86 6.41
N GLU A 74 17.80 4.37 7.48
CA GLU A 74 17.22 5.21 8.54
C GLU A 74 18.31 6.04 9.27
N ARG A 75 19.46 5.44 9.59
CA ARG A 75 20.61 6.19 10.14
C ARG A 75 21.07 7.28 9.17
N LEU A 76 21.09 7.01 7.86
CA LEU A 76 21.43 7.98 6.81
C LEU A 76 20.46 9.17 6.79
N PHE A 77 19.15 8.94 6.93
CA PHE A 77 18.15 10.03 7.01
C PHE A 77 18.33 10.90 8.26
N ARG A 78 18.63 10.30 9.41
CA ARG A 78 18.87 11.06 10.66
C ARG A 78 20.07 11.99 10.59
N GLN A 79 21.03 11.72 9.70
CA GLN A 79 22.17 12.61 9.44
C GLN A 79 21.84 13.79 8.49
N GLN A 80 20.62 13.84 7.93
CA GLN A 80 20.24 14.86 6.94
C GLN A 80 19.67 16.16 7.54
N ASP A 81 19.71 16.33 8.86
CA ASP A 81 19.17 17.52 9.57
C ASP A 81 17.70 17.83 9.19
N GLY A 82 16.91 16.76 9.07
CA GLY A 82 15.50 16.80 8.67
C GLY A 82 15.27 17.29 7.23
N ALA A 83 16.30 17.34 6.38
CA ALA A 83 16.13 17.73 4.97
C ALA A 83 15.47 16.65 4.11
N ALA A 84 15.65 15.39 4.51
CA ALA A 84 15.12 14.22 3.86
C ALA A 84 14.45 13.33 4.92
N VAL A 85 13.27 12.80 4.60
CA VAL A 85 12.45 12.02 5.52
C VAL A 85 11.95 10.76 4.82
N ARG A 86 12.03 9.62 5.50
CA ARG A 86 11.41 8.37 5.08
C ARG A 86 9.89 8.53 5.12
N VAL A 87 9.21 8.20 4.02
CA VAL A 87 7.75 8.12 4.01
C VAL A 87 7.32 6.74 4.52
N HIS A 88 7.79 5.66 3.87
CA HIS A 88 7.54 4.28 4.29
C HIS A 88 8.45 3.29 3.55
N PHE A 89 8.56 2.06 4.08
CA PHE A 89 9.02 0.89 3.32
C PHE A 89 7.86 -0.01 2.87
N GLN A 90 7.76 -0.27 1.57
CA GLN A 90 6.84 -1.25 0.97
C GLN A 90 7.62 -2.53 0.64
N GLY A 91 7.78 -3.41 1.63
CA GLY A 91 8.67 -4.56 1.48
C GLY A 91 10.13 -4.08 1.39
N ALA A 92 10.76 -4.27 0.23
CA ALA A 92 12.11 -3.79 -0.05
C ALA A 92 12.18 -2.40 -0.72
N ARG A 93 11.03 -1.86 -1.13
CA ARG A 93 10.94 -0.57 -1.80
C ARG A 93 10.83 0.57 -0.81
N LEU A 94 11.71 1.57 -0.94
CA LEU A 94 11.71 2.78 -0.12
C LEU A 94 10.98 3.91 -0.85
N HIS A 95 10.12 4.62 -0.13
CA HIS A 95 9.67 5.96 -0.53
C HIS A 95 10.23 6.99 0.44
N PHE A 96 10.88 8.02 -0.06
CA PHE A 96 11.34 9.16 0.73
C PHE A 96 11.12 10.48 0.01
N ILE A 97 11.14 11.57 0.77
CA ILE A 97 11.04 12.94 0.27
C ILE A 97 12.28 13.75 0.68
N VAL A 98 12.74 14.64 -0.21
CA VAL A 98 13.67 15.72 0.12
C VAL A 98 12.96 17.06 -0.09
N PHE A 99 12.79 17.82 0.98
CA PHE A 99 11.99 19.08 0.95
C PHE A 99 12.78 20.31 1.44
N LYS A 100 14.00 20.13 1.95
CA LYS A 100 14.93 21.25 2.22
C LYS A 100 16.04 21.32 1.16
N PRO A 101 16.52 22.52 0.79
CA PRO A 101 16.16 23.85 1.30
C PRO A 101 14.71 24.25 1.04
N TYR A 102 14.17 25.25 1.73
CA TYR A 102 12.78 25.70 1.56
C TYR A 102 12.62 26.55 0.28
N ASP A 103 11.39 26.74 -0.22
CA ASP A 103 11.14 27.48 -1.47
C ASP A 103 11.55 28.96 -1.42
N THR A 104 11.85 29.48 -0.23
CA THR A 104 12.42 30.81 -0.04
C THR A 104 13.87 30.94 -0.52
N GLU A 105 14.55 29.83 -0.82
CA GLU A 105 15.95 29.81 -1.25
C GLU A 105 16.07 29.69 -2.77
N GLU A 106 16.92 30.51 -3.40
CA GLU A 106 17.15 30.48 -4.83
C GLU A 106 17.73 29.13 -5.27
N GLY A 107 17.16 28.53 -6.32
CA GLY A 107 17.58 27.23 -6.83
C GLY A 107 17.17 26.03 -5.95
N ALA A 108 16.26 26.22 -4.98
CA ALA A 108 15.87 25.19 -4.02
C ALA A 108 15.51 23.83 -4.66
N THR A 109 14.73 23.84 -5.76
CA THR A 109 14.35 22.61 -6.48
C THR A 109 15.55 21.82 -6.98
N LEU A 110 16.53 22.48 -7.61
CA LEU A 110 17.74 21.81 -8.08
C LEU A 110 18.54 21.27 -6.89
N THR A 111 18.69 22.04 -5.82
CA THR A 111 19.41 21.61 -4.61
C THR A 111 18.78 20.37 -3.98
N ARG A 112 17.44 20.31 -3.89
CA ARG A 112 16.72 19.12 -3.42
C ARG A 112 16.95 17.93 -4.35
N LEU A 113 16.91 18.12 -5.67
CA LEU A 113 17.13 17.05 -6.64
C LEU A 113 18.55 16.49 -6.56
N VAL A 114 19.56 17.36 -6.47
CA VAL A 114 20.96 16.98 -6.26
C VAL A 114 21.10 16.15 -4.98
N LYS A 115 20.48 16.60 -3.89
CA LYS A 115 20.49 15.86 -2.62
C LYS A 115 19.80 14.51 -2.73
N ALA A 116 18.65 14.44 -3.40
CA ALA A 116 17.90 13.21 -3.61
C ALA A 116 18.70 12.15 -4.40
N VAL A 117 19.28 12.52 -5.55
CA VAL A 117 20.09 11.57 -6.35
C VAL A 117 21.43 11.22 -5.69
N THR A 118 21.94 12.08 -4.81
CA THR A 118 23.10 11.79 -3.95
C THR A 118 22.76 10.74 -2.90
N LEU A 119 21.62 10.89 -2.22
CA LEU A 119 21.12 9.89 -1.26
C LEU A 119 20.90 8.52 -1.93
N VAL A 120 20.33 8.48 -3.15
CA VAL A 120 20.24 7.23 -3.94
C VAL A 120 21.61 6.59 -4.15
N GLY A 121 22.62 7.38 -4.51
CA GLY A 121 24.00 6.90 -4.69
C GLY A 121 24.64 6.40 -3.39
N GLN A 122 24.35 7.03 -2.26
CA GLN A 122 24.82 6.61 -0.93
C GLN A 122 24.14 5.31 -0.48
N MET A 123 22.83 5.15 -0.74
CA MET A 123 22.11 3.91 -0.43
C MET A 123 22.62 2.71 -1.25
N ARG A 124 23.02 2.92 -2.51
CA ARG A 124 23.69 1.88 -3.31
C ARG A 124 25.04 1.46 -2.69
N GLN A 125 25.88 2.43 -2.32
CA GLN A 125 27.15 2.16 -1.62
C GLN A 125 26.92 1.42 -0.29
N LEU A 126 25.86 1.78 0.44
CA LEU A 126 25.50 1.10 1.67
C LEU A 126 25.13 -0.37 1.44
N ALA A 127 24.40 -0.68 0.36
CA ALA A 127 24.11 -2.06 -0.01
C ALA A 127 25.39 -2.84 -0.36
N ASP A 128 26.36 -2.21 -1.04
CA ASP A 128 27.66 -2.82 -1.34
C ASP A 128 28.45 -3.14 -0.06
N LEU A 129 28.43 -2.25 0.94
CA LEU A 129 29.05 -2.52 2.25
C LEU A 129 28.41 -3.74 2.93
N ILE A 130 27.08 -3.83 2.95
CA ILE A 130 26.35 -4.95 3.58
C ILE A 130 26.58 -6.26 2.82
N GLN A 131 26.74 -6.20 1.49
CA GLN A 131 27.03 -7.38 0.66
C GLN A 131 28.29 -8.11 1.13
N VAL A 132 29.34 -7.38 1.55
CA VAL A 132 30.59 -7.98 2.08
C VAL A 132 30.33 -8.94 3.24
N HIS A 133 29.31 -8.69 4.05
CA HIS A 133 28.98 -9.51 5.23
C HIS A 133 27.91 -10.59 4.97
N THR A 134 27.26 -10.57 3.81
CA THR A 134 26.03 -11.37 3.58
C THR A 134 26.04 -12.16 2.28
N ASP A 135 26.91 -11.83 1.32
CA ASP A 135 26.95 -12.42 -0.03
C ASP A 135 25.61 -12.28 -0.79
N ILE A 136 24.89 -11.18 -0.52
CA ILE A 136 23.64 -10.83 -1.18
C ILE A 136 23.84 -9.51 -1.89
N HIS A 137 23.60 -9.51 -3.20
CA HIS A 137 23.70 -8.34 -4.05
C HIS A 137 22.30 -7.78 -4.34
N PHE A 138 22.05 -6.53 -3.95
CA PHE A 138 20.84 -5.80 -4.28
C PHE A 138 21.06 -4.96 -5.54
N GLU A 139 20.19 -5.16 -6.53
CA GLU A 139 20.14 -4.35 -7.74
C GLU A 139 19.02 -3.33 -7.61
N PHE A 140 19.31 -2.06 -7.92
CA PHE A 140 18.38 -0.97 -7.65
C PHE A 140 17.83 -0.30 -8.91
N GLU A 141 16.60 0.17 -8.77
CA GLU A 141 15.97 1.13 -9.68
C GLU A 141 15.45 2.31 -8.86
N ALA A 142 15.59 3.53 -9.39
CA ALA A 142 15.09 4.73 -8.73
C ALA A 142 14.22 5.56 -9.67
N GLY A 143 13.02 5.88 -9.21
CA GLY A 143 12.11 6.84 -9.85
C GLY A 143 12.09 8.13 -9.04
N VAL A 144 12.18 9.27 -9.72
CA VAL A 144 12.34 10.59 -9.10
C VAL A 144 11.39 11.59 -9.76
N ASP A 145 10.61 12.30 -8.94
CA ASP A 145 9.85 13.46 -9.41
C ASP A 145 9.93 14.61 -8.41
N THR A 146 9.61 15.82 -8.86
CA THR A 146 9.49 16.99 -7.99
C THR A 146 8.24 17.79 -8.27
N GLY A 147 7.67 18.36 -7.22
CA GLY A 147 6.48 19.20 -7.30
C GLY A 147 5.87 19.46 -5.94
N GLU A 148 4.72 20.13 -5.96
CA GLU A 148 3.88 20.33 -4.78
C GLU A 148 3.11 19.05 -4.45
N ALA A 149 3.05 18.72 -3.16
CA ALA A 149 2.18 17.71 -2.59
C ALA A 149 1.63 18.18 -1.24
N ILE A 150 0.55 17.55 -0.78
CA ILE A 150 0.02 17.76 0.56
C ILE A 150 0.50 16.62 1.46
N ALA A 151 1.31 16.95 2.45
CA ALA A 151 1.67 16.06 3.54
C ALA A 151 0.53 15.99 4.57
N THR A 152 0.12 14.79 4.91
CA THR A 152 -0.86 14.47 5.96
C THR A 152 -0.40 13.22 6.70
N MET A 153 -1.16 12.79 7.70
CA MET A 153 -0.82 11.66 8.54
C MET A 153 -2.02 10.71 8.75
N ASN A 154 -1.79 9.41 8.83
CA ASN A 154 -2.88 8.44 9.06
C ASN A 154 -3.50 8.52 10.48
N ALA A 155 -4.76 8.09 10.64
CA ALA A 155 -5.54 8.26 11.89
C ALA A 155 -5.09 7.47 13.14
N ARG A 156 -3.97 6.75 13.12
CA ARG A 156 -3.67 5.77 14.18
C ARG A 156 -2.74 6.30 15.26
N ALA A 157 -3.24 6.39 16.49
CA ALA A 157 -2.49 6.86 17.67
C ALA A 157 -1.16 6.11 17.96
N LYS A 158 -1.01 4.85 17.52
CA LYS A 158 0.19 4.02 17.78
C LYS A 158 1.02 3.68 16.53
N ARG A 159 0.60 4.10 15.33
CA ARG A 159 1.30 3.85 14.05
C ARG A 159 1.04 4.99 13.07
N ARG A 160 1.48 6.17 13.49
CA ARG A 160 1.47 7.40 12.72
C ARG A 160 2.35 7.20 11.47
N GLN A 161 1.78 7.34 10.28
CA GLN A 161 2.50 7.25 9.01
C GLN A 161 2.32 8.57 8.27
N LEU A 162 3.44 9.15 7.86
CA LEU A 162 3.47 10.28 6.95
C LEU A 162 2.96 9.82 5.57
N LEU A 163 2.05 10.58 5.00
CA LEU A 163 1.43 10.30 3.71
C LEU A 163 1.47 11.56 2.86
N PHE A 164 1.61 11.37 1.56
CA PHE A 164 1.59 12.46 0.59
C PHE A 164 0.45 12.25 -0.39
N VAL A 165 -0.30 13.31 -0.60
CA VAL A 165 -1.34 13.39 -1.63
C VAL A 165 -0.86 14.39 -2.67
N GLY A 166 -0.60 13.92 -3.88
CA GLY A 166 -0.14 14.77 -4.95
C GLY A 166 0.55 14.00 -6.07
N ARG A 167 0.68 14.68 -7.22
CA ARG A 167 1.31 14.12 -8.41
C ARG A 167 2.73 13.57 -8.21
N PRO A 168 3.67 14.24 -7.52
CA PRO A 168 5.08 13.85 -7.61
C PRO A 168 5.40 12.50 -6.97
N ALA A 169 4.71 12.10 -5.89
CA ALA A 169 4.89 10.75 -5.33
C ALA A 169 4.42 9.68 -6.34
N ASN A 170 3.26 9.87 -6.95
CA ASN A 170 2.68 8.93 -7.91
C ASN A 170 3.55 8.82 -9.19
N GLU A 171 3.98 9.95 -9.76
CA GLU A 171 4.82 9.97 -10.96
C GLU A 171 6.21 9.39 -10.70
N ALA A 172 6.80 9.62 -9.52
CA ALA A 172 8.05 8.96 -9.12
C ALA A 172 7.89 7.44 -9.03
N ALA A 173 6.76 6.94 -8.51
CA ALA A 173 6.48 5.50 -8.46
C ALA A 173 6.28 4.91 -9.87
N LYS A 174 5.50 5.58 -10.73
CA LYS A 174 5.23 5.18 -12.12
C LYS A 174 6.45 5.21 -13.02
N ALA A 175 7.48 5.99 -12.67
CA ALA A 175 8.73 6.02 -13.40
C ALA A 175 9.50 4.69 -13.30
N LEU A 176 9.24 3.86 -12.28
CA LEU A 176 9.85 2.53 -12.15
C LEU A 176 9.37 1.59 -13.25
N THR A 177 10.27 0.72 -13.73
CA THR A 177 10.03 -0.23 -14.82
C THR A 177 10.19 -1.69 -14.38
N GLY A 178 10.61 -1.92 -13.13
CA GLY A 178 10.97 -3.25 -12.62
C GLY A 178 12.32 -3.73 -13.12
N LYS A 179 13.15 -2.84 -13.67
CA LYS A 179 14.47 -3.18 -14.22
C LYS A 179 15.56 -2.37 -13.52
N PRO A 180 16.66 -3.02 -13.10
CA PRO A 180 17.81 -2.31 -12.54
C PRO A 180 18.26 -1.14 -13.42
N SER A 181 18.84 -0.15 -12.78
CA SER A 181 19.46 1.01 -13.41
C SER A 181 20.86 1.20 -12.87
N ASP A 182 21.77 1.66 -13.72
CA ASP A 182 23.12 1.99 -13.30
C ASP A 182 23.13 3.26 -12.42
N PRO A 183 24.13 3.43 -11.54
CA PRO A 183 24.26 4.66 -10.76
C PRO A 183 24.32 5.89 -11.67
N GLY A 184 23.44 6.87 -11.43
CA GLY A 184 23.33 8.06 -12.28
C GLY A 184 22.27 7.98 -13.37
N GLU A 185 21.62 6.82 -13.55
CA GLU A 185 20.53 6.61 -14.51
C GLU A 185 19.16 6.55 -13.82
N GLU A 186 18.96 7.40 -12.81
CA GLU A 186 17.66 7.54 -12.14
C GLU A 186 16.59 7.97 -13.15
N ARG A 187 15.38 7.40 -13.00
CA ARG A 187 14.25 7.67 -13.91
C ARG A 187 13.53 8.92 -13.48
N LEU A 188 13.80 10.00 -14.20
CA LEU A 188 13.21 11.30 -13.93
C LEU A 188 11.83 11.40 -14.58
N ALA A 189 10.79 11.58 -13.75
CA ALA A 189 9.45 11.87 -14.22
C ALA A 189 9.30 13.35 -14.65
N ALA A 190 8.08 13.75 -15.04
CA ALA A 190 7.85 15.01 -15.75
C ALA A 190 8.31 16.27 -15.01
N GLY A 191 8.22 16.32 -13.67
CA GLY A 191 8.69 17.46 -12.87
C GLY A 191 10.20 17.51 -12.71
N ALA A 192 10.88 16.35 -12.64
CA ALA A 192 12.33 16.27 -12.51
C ALA A 192 13.09 16.31 -13.85
N ALA A 193 12.47 15.86 -14.95
CA ALA A 193 13.09 15.75 -16.26
C ALA A 193 13.74 17.06 -16.79
N PRO A 194 13.17 18.27 -16.58
CA PRO A 194 13.80 19.52 -17.02
C PRO A 194 15.19 19.79 -16.41
N PHE A 195 15.48 19.18 -15.25
CA PHE A 195 16.73 19.38 -14.52
C PHE A 195 17.82 18.34 -14.88
N ALA A 196 17.52 17.35 -15.74
CA ALA A 196 18.41 16.22 -16.03
C ALA A 196 19.86 16.62 -16.35
N LYS A 197 20.04 17.69 -17.15
CA LYS A 197 21.37 18.18 -17.57
C LYS A 197 22.15 18.90 -16.46
N GLN A 198 21.48 19.29 -15.38
CA GLN A 198 22.04 20.04 -14.26
C GLN A 198 22.42 19.11 -13.09
N LEU A 199 21.95 17.85 -13.11
CA LEU A 199 22.27 16.88 -12.07
C LEU A 199 23.72 16.41 -12.19
N PRO A 200 24.42 16.23 -11.05
CA PRO A 200 25.78 15.68 -11.05
C PRO A 200 25.77 14.22 -11.54
N SER A 201 26.81 13.87 -12.28
CA SER A 201 27.11 12.47 -12.60
C SER A 201 27.29 11.66 -11.31
N ALA A 202 27.07 10.35 -11.37
CA ALA A 202 27.24 9.48 -10.20
C ALA A 202 28.63 9.57 -9.55
N ALA A 203 29.68 9.81 -10.35
CA ALA A 203 31.04 9.98 -9.86
C ALA A 203 31.26 11.29 -9.09
N ALA A 204 30.52 12.35 -9.43
CA ALA A 204 30.65 13.68 -8.83
C ALA A 204 29.78 13.89 -7.57
N ARG A 205 28.91 12.92 -7.24
CA ARG A 205 28.07 12.96 -6.04
C ARG A 205 28.89 12.70 -4.78
N GLU A 206 28.45 13.29 -3.67
CA GLU A 206 29.01 13.00 -2.35
C GLU A 206 28.92 11.50 -2.05
N LYS A 207 30.00 10.96 -1.47
CA LYS A 207 30.08 9.54 -1.14
C LYS A 207 29.37 9.25 0.18
N LEU A 208 29.11 7.97 0.42
CA LEU A 208 28.63 7.54 1.74
C LEU A 208 29.71 7.87 2.77
N PRO A 209 29.38 8.48 3.93
CA PRO A 209 30.34 8.73 4.98
C PRO A 209 31.02 7.42 5.44
N THR A 210 32.33 7.45 5.67
CA THR A 210 33.11 6.26 6.07
C THR A 210 32.70 5.70 7.44
N SER A 211 31.99 6.48 8.26
CA SER A 211 31.41 6.00 9.52
C SER A 211 30.46 4.82 9.31
N PHE A 212 29.81 4.72 8.15
CA PHE A 212 28.89 3.63 7.84
C PHE A 212 29.55 2.26 7.76
N GLU A 213 30.87 2.17 7.55
CA GLU A 213 31.58 0.89 7.61
C GLU A 213 31.44 0.27 9.01
N ALA A 214 31.72 1.06 10.04
CA ALA A 214 31.57 0.65 11.43
C ALA A 214 30.09 0.49 11.84
N ASP A 215 29.20 1.38 11.38
CA ASP A 215 27.76 1.28 11.68
C ASP A 215 27.14 -0.01 11.10
N VAL A 216 27.57 -0.43 9.91
CA VAL A 216 27.12 -1.68 9.27
C VAL A 216 27.63 -2.90 10.03
N GLU A 217 28.92 -2.91 10.41
CA GLU A 217 29.51 -3.99 11.19
C GLU A 217 28.79 -4.16 12.54
N GLU A 218 28.57 -3.05 13.26
CA GLU A 218 27.81 -3.02 14.53
C GLU A 218 26.40 -3.61 14.35
N ASP A 219 25.67 -3.19 13.32
CA ASP A 219 24.32 -3.67 13.08
C ASP A 219 24.28 -5.15 12.66
N ILE A 220 25.27 -5.64 11.92
CA ILE A 220 25.40 -7.06 11.56
C ILE A 220 25.61 -7.90 12.84
N GLU A 221 26.49 -7.46 13.74
CA GLU A 221 26.74 -8.12 15.02
C GLU A 221 25.52 -8.11 15.94
N ALA A 222 24.76 -7.01 15.97
CA ALA A 222 23.54 -6.88 16.76
C ALA A 222 22.36 -7.74 16.25
N HIS A 223 22.45 -8.23 15.01
CA HIS A 223 21.42 -9.04 14.34
C HIS A 223 21.99 -10.38 13.84
N PRO A 224 22.48 -11.26 14.74
CA PRO A 224 22.97 -12.57 14.34
C PRO A 224 21.83 -13.42 13.75
N LEU A 225 22.13 -14.31 12.80
CA LEU A 225 21.13 -15.12 12.08
C LEU A 225 20.29 -15.98 13.03
N GLU A 226 20.91 -16.43 14.12
CA GLU A 226 20.30 -17.22 15.19
C GLU A 226 19.19 -16.44 15.91
N SER A 227 19.26 -15.11 15.92
CA SER A 227 18.24 -14.26 16.56
C SER A 227 16.99 -14.05 15.70
N LEU A 228 17.03 -14.41 14.41
CA LEU A 228 15.87 -14.40 13.53
C LEU A 228 15.10 -15.71 13.71
N ASP A 229 13.90 -15.62 14.27
CA ASP A 229 13.00 -16.75 14.46
C ASP A 229 11.88 -16.69 13.42
N ILE A 230 11.81 -17.68 12.53
CA ILE A 230 10.76 -17.78 11.51
C ILE A 230 9.76 -18.82 12.01
N THR A 231 8.54 -18.39 12.30
CA THR A 231 7.52 -19.24 12.92
C THR A 231 6.27 -19.32 12.06
N ASP A 232 5.77 -20.53 11.84
CA ASP A 232 4.49 -20.75 11.18
C ASP A 232 3.34 -20.22 12.04
N VAL A 233 2.46 -19.44 11.41
CA VAL A 233 1.31 -18.83 12.08
C VAL A 233 0.28 -19.91 12.44
N ARG A 234 -0.10 -19.96 13.72
CA ARG A 234 -1.12 -20.89 14.27
C ARG A 234 -2.23 -20.18 15.04
N ALA A 235 -2.13 -18.86 15.18
CA ALA A 235 -3.07 -17.96 15.83
C ALA A 235 -2.96 -16.58 15.14
N PRO A 236 -3.94 -15.66 15.28
CA PRO A 236 -3.84 -14.31 14.72
C PRO A 236 -2.50 -13.63 15.07
N ILE A 237 -1.92 -12.93 14.11
CA ILE A 237 -0.60 -12.30 14.27
C ILE A 237 -0.72 -11.08 15.20
N ASP A 238 -0.02 -11.12 16.33
CA ASP A 238 0.24 -9.91 17.11
C ASP A 238 1.42 -9.15 16.48
N TYR A 239 1.10 -8.24 15.56
CA TYR A 239 2.09 -7.38 14.91
C TYR A 239 2.91 -6.56 15.92
N GLY A 240 2.32 -6.17 17.07
CA GLY A 240 3.03 -5.43 18.11
C GLY A 240 4.17 -6.23 18.73
N ALA A 241 3.95 -7.54 18.91
CA ALA A 241 4.85 -8.47 19.58
C ALA A 241 5.88 -9.17 18.67
N LEU A 242 5.88 -8.92 17.35
CA LEU A 242 6.80 -9.59 16.41
C LEU A 242 8.28 -9.42 16.80
N GLY A 243 8.72 -8.22 17.23
CA GLY A 243 10.09 -8.06 17.74
C GLY A 243 11.18 -8.39 16.71
N LYS A 244 11.89 -9.51 16.89
CA LYS A 244 12.84 -10.14 15.94
C LYS A 244 12.28 -11.37 15.22
N LYS A 245 11.04 -11.75 15.54
CA LYS A 245 10.32 -12.87 14.92
C LYS A 245 9.75 -12.47 13.57
N VAL A 246 9.69 -13.45 12.69
CA VAL A 246 9.07 -13.35 11.37
C VAL A 246 7.99 -14.42 11.31
N ALA A 247 6.74 -13.98 11.18
CA ALA A 247 5.61 -14.87 11.00
C ALA A 247 5.60 -15.37 9.55
N ARG A 248 5.48 -16.69 9.36
CA ARG A 248 5.34 -17.34 8.05
C ARG A 248 3.92 -17.84 7.88
N LEU A 249 3.29 -17.38 6.80
CA LEU A 249 1.99 -17.81 6.34
C LEU A 249 2.21 -18.67 5.10
N GLU A 250 1.84 -19.94 5.15
CA GLU A 250 1.90 -20.83 3.98
C GLU A 250 0.86 -20.46 2.92
N GLU A 251 -0.27 -19.90 3.34
CA GLU A 251 -1.28 -19.39 2.43
C GLU A 251 -1.95 -18.16 3.02
N ALA A 252 -1.80 -17.04 2.32
CA ALA A 252 -2.42 -15.77 2.68
C ALA A 252 -2.65 -14.94 1.43
N ILE A 253 -3.64 -14.05 1.48
CA ILE A 253 -4.00 -13.15 0.40
C ILE A 253 -3.43 -11.78 0.70
N THR A 254 -2.65 -11.25 -0.23
CA THR A 254 -2.40 -9.82 -0.28
C THR A 254 -3.54 -9.16 -1.03
N PHE A 255 -4.09 -8.11 -0.44
CA PHE A 255 -5.19 -7.34 -0.99
C PHE A 255 -4.79 -5.86 -1.08
N PHE A 256 -5.08 -5.24 -2.22
CA PHE A 256 -5.00 -3.81 -2.43
C PHE A 256 -6.35 -3.26 -2.85
N GLY A 257 -6.73 -2.11 -2.30
CA GLY A 257 -7.86 -1.30 -2.76
C GLY A 257 -7.42 0.14 -2.92
N ASP A 258 -7.52 0.68 -4.12
CA ASP A 258 -7.04 2.02 -4.47
C ASP A 258 -8.19 2.92 -4.89
N LEU A 259 -8.23 4.15 -4.36
CA LEU A 259 -9.27 5.13 -4.73
C LEU A 259 -8.94 5.73 -6.09
N SER A 260 -9.50 5.12 -7.13
CA SER A 260 -9.40 5.57 -8.51
C SER A 260 -9.82 7.03 -8.65
N GLY A 261 -8.94 7.83 -9.27
CA GLY A 261 -9.20 9.24 -9.57
C GLY A 261 -8.92 10.22 -8.42
N PHE A 262 -8.63 9.77 -7.20
CA PHE A 262 -8.49 10.67 -6.05
C PHE A 262 -7.28 11.61 -6.18
N THR A 263 -6.12 11.09 -6.61
CA THR A 263 -4.95 11.94 -6.90
C THR A 263 -5.26 13.03 -7.94
N SER A 264 -5.99 12.70 -9.00
CA SER A 264 -6.40 13.64 -10.05
C SER A 264 -7.42 14.65 -9.55
N TYR A 265 -8.36 14.20 -8.71
CA TYR A 265 -9.34 15.05 -8.03
C TYR A 265 -8.62 16.13 -7.21
N VAL A 266 -7.72 15.75 -6.30
CA VAL A 266 -6.98 16.72 -5.47
C VAL A 266 -6.13 17.67 -6.31
N ALA A 267 -5.55 17.19 -7.42
CA ALA A 267 -4.78 18.04 -8.34
C ALA A 267 -5.62 19.08 -9.09
N SER A 268 -6.94 18.85 -9.24
CA SER A 268 -7.87 19.79 -9.89
C SER A 268 -8.37 20.91 -8.96
N LEU A 269 -8.24 20.72 -7.64
CA LEU A 269 -8.72 21.68 -6.64
C LEU A 269 -7.81 22.91 -6.59
N SER A 270 -8.43 24.08 -6.67
CA SER A 270 -7.71 25.35 -6.79
C SER A 270 -7.71 26.16 -5.49
N THR A 271 -8.74 25.97 -4.65
CA THR A 271 -8.87 26.72 -3.39
C THR A 271 -8.39 25.91 -2.19
N GLU A 272 -7.99 26.61 -1.12
CA GLU A 272 -7.57 25.98 0.13
C GLU A 272 -8.73 25.23 0.80
N ASP A 273 -9.94 25.78 0.75
CA ASP A 273 -11.13 25.16 1.37
C ASP A 273 -11.55 23.87 0.67
N GLU A 274 -11.49 23.82 -0.66
CA GLU A 274 -11.69 22.58 -1.42
C GLU A 274 -10.65 21.52 -1.04
N LYS A 275 -9.37 21.90 -0.95
CA LYS A 275 -8.29 20.98 -0.55
C LYS A 275 -8.50 20.46 0.87
N LYS A 276 -8.89 21.31 1.83
CA LYS A 276 -9.23 20.90 3.20
C LYS A 276 -10.37 19.88 3.21
N GLU A 277 -11.44 20.16 2.46
CA GLU A 277 -12.58 19.26 2.38
C GLU A 277 -12.21 17.90 1.77
N ALA A 278 -11.43 17.90 0.69
CA ALA A 278 -10.92 16.66 0.09
C ALA A 278 -10.07 15.83 1.06
N LEU A 279 -9.27 16.48 1.92
CA LEU A 279 -8.51 15.80 2.96
C LEU A 279 -9.42 15.20 4.04
N ARG A 280 -10.43 15.92 4.50
CA ARG A 280 -11.43 15.38 5.45
C ARG A 280 -12.10 14.13 4.89
N LEU A 281 -12.56 14.21 3.65
CA LEU A 281 -13.19 13.08 2.95
C LEU A 281 -12.21 11.91 2.77
N LEU A 282 -10.93 12.17 2.48
CA LEU A 282 -9.90 11.12 2.44
C LEU A 282 -9.71 10.41 3.77
N HIS A 283 -9.72 11.14 4.88
CA HIS A 283 -9.60 10.54 6.22
C HIS A 283 -10.82 9.69 6.57
N VAL A 284 -12.01 10.14 6.18
CA VAL A 284 -13.26 9.37 6.31
C VAL A 284 -13.16 8.09 5.46
N LEU A 285 -12.88 8.19 4.16
CA LEU A 285 -12.75 7.03 3.27
C LEU A 285 -11.70 6.04 3.78
N ARG A 286 -10.52 6.52 4.20
CA ARG A 286 -9.49 5.65 4.79
C ARG A 286 -9.98 4.92 6.04
N SER A 287 -10.69 5.61 6.93
CA SER A 287 -11.25 4.97 8.14
C SER A 287 -12.26 3.88 7.76
N GLU A 288 -13.10 4.13 6.77
CA GLU A 288 -14.09 3.17 6.28
C GLU A 288 -13.43 1.99 5.55
N MET A 289 -12.41 2.23 4.72
CA MET A 289 -11.63 1.17 4.08
C MET A 289 -10.97 0.24 5.11
N GLN A 290 -10.47 0.80 6.22
CA GLN A 290 -9.94 0.01 7.33
C GLN A 290 -11.02 -0.80 8.05
N ALA A 291 -12.20 -0.21 8.27
CA ALA A 291 -13.33 -0.89 8.89
C ALA A 291 -13.78 -2.07 8.04
N VAL A 292 -13.95 -1.87 6.73
CA VAL A 292 -14.29 -2.94 5.77
C VAL A 292 -13.25 -4.06 5.81
N VAL A 293 -11.95 -3.74 5.77
CA VAL A 293 -10.90 -4.78 5.89
C VAL A 293 -11.06 -5.58 7.19
N ALA A 294 -11.38 -4.94 8.31
CA ALA A 294 -11.59 -5.62 9.59
C ALA A 294 -12.88 -6.47 9.63
N ASP A 295 -13.97 -6.00 9.00
CA ASP A 295 -15.26 -6.71 8.94
C ASP A 295 -15.14 -8.06 8.22
N TYR A 296 -14.16 -8.20 7.32
CA TYR A 296 -13.84 -9.43 6.61
C TYR A 296 -12.62 -10.17 7.17
N ASP A 297 -12.30 -9.97 8.45
CA ASP A 297 -11.17 -10.60 9.16
C ASP A 297 -9.80 -10.37 8.49
N GLY A 298 -9.66 -9.26 7.77
CA GLY A 298 -8.40 -8.83 7.18
C GLY A 298 -7.56 -8.02 8.17
N ASP A 299 -6.26 -8.21 8.11
CA ASP A 299 -5.30 -7.39 8.83
C ASP A 299 -4.89 -6.19 7.97
N PHE A 300 -5.21 -4.97 8.43
CA PHE A 300 -4.66 -3.75 7.84
C PHE A 300 -3.14 -3.68 8.03
N ILE A 301 -2.40 -3.52 6.93
CA ILE A 301 -0.95 -3.41 6.94
C ILE A 301 -0.53 -1.94 6.94
N GLN A 302 -0.91 -1.19 5.90
CA GLN A 302 -0.55 0.22 5.74
C GLN A 302 -1.40 0.92 4.68
N PHE A 303 -1.33 2.25 4.67
CA PHE A 303 -1.75 3.07 3.53
C PHE A 303 -0.56 3.44 2.67
N GLN A 304 -0.79 3.54 1.37
CA GLN A 304 0.18 3.97 0.37
C GLN A 304 -0.47 5.09 -0.45
N GLY A 305 -0.43 6.30 0.09
CA GLY A 305 -1.30 7.37 -0.40
C GLY A 305 -2.77 7.04 -0.10
N ASP A 306 -3.61 7.06 -1.11
CA ASP A 306 -5.03 6.70 -1.12
C ASP A 306 -5.30 5.19 -1.17
N ARG A 307 -4.28 4.37 -1.46
CA ARG A 307 -4.39 2.91 -1.52
C ARG A 307 -4.26 2.21 -0.17
N VAL A 308 -5.19 1.32 0.17
CA VAL A 308 -5.10 0.40 1.31
C VAL A 308 -4.35 -0.87 0.94
N GLN A 309 -3.47 -1.35 1.83
CA GLN A 309 -2.89 -2.68 1.78
C GLN A 309 -3.38 -3.52 2.97
N ALA A 310 -3.93 -4.70 2.68
CA ALA A 310 -4.42 -5.64 3.67
C ALA A 310 -3.88 -7.06 3.43
N LEU A 311 -3.93 -7.86 4.50
CA LEU A 311 -3.53 -9.26 4.50
C LEU A 311 -4.69 -10.10 5.05
N LEU A 312 -5.21 -11.04 4.26
CA LEU A 312 -6.25 -11.96 4.69
C LEU A 312 -5.69 -13.37 4.80
N TYR A 313 -5.86 -14.00 5.95
CA TYR A 313 -5.43 -15.38 6.20
C TYR A 313 -6.28 -16.00 7.31
N GLU A 314 -6.22 -17.32 7.41
CA GLU A 314 -6.78 -18.05 8.54
C GLU A 314 -5.69 -18.81 9.27
N ALA A 315 -5.61 -18.61 10.59
CA ALA A 315 -4.70 -19.37 11.46
C ALA A 315 -4.97 -20.89 11.44
N ARG A 316 -6.19 -21.30 11.09
CA ARG A 316 -6.58 -22.68 10.82
C ARG A 316 -7.35 -22.70 9.51
N THR A 317 -6.79 -23.35 8.50
CA THR A 317 -7.28 -23.31 7.12
C THR A 317 -8.68 -23.93 7.01
N SER A 318 -9.71 -23.09 6.91
CA SER A 318 -11.06 -23.50 6.48
C SER A 318 -11.25 -23.30 4.97
N GLY A 319 -10.39 -22.48 4.35
CA GLY A 319 -10.41 -22.12 2.93
C GLY A 319 -11.33 -20.95 2.60
N ARG A 320 -12.25 -20.59 3.51
CA ARG A 320 -13.24 -19.52 3.29
C ARG A 320 -12.61 -18.13 3.18
N PHE A 321 -11.46 -17.88 3.81
CA PHE A 321 -10.76 -16.60 3.70
C PHE A 321 -10.44 -16.18 2.25
N LYS A 322 -10.41 -17.12 1.30
CA LYS A 322 -10.28 -16.81 -0.14
C LYS A 322 -11.47 -16.02 -0.66
N SER A 323 -12.67 -16.46 -0.34
CA SER A 323 -13.90 -15.74 -0.68
C SER A 323 -13.98 -14.39 0.03
N LYS A 324 -13.48 -14.27 1.26
CA LYS A 324 -13.47 -13.00 2.00
C LYS A 324 -12.72 -11.88 1.27
N ALA A 325 -11.69 -12.19 0.48
CA ALA A 325 -11.01 -11.17 -0.32
C ALA A 325 -11.91 -10.59 -1.42
N VAL A 326 -12.78 -11.42 -2.01
CA VAL A 326 -13.78 -11.00 -3.00
C VAL A 326 -14.87 -10.17 -2.32
N GLU A 327 -15.36 -10.63 -1.16
CA GLU A 327 -16.37 -9.91 -0.37
C GLU A 327 -15.84 -8.57 0.16
N THR A 328 -14.56 -8.51 0.57
CA THR A 328 -13.88 -7.26 0.95
C THR A 328 -13.87 -6.27 -0.22
N ALA A 329 -13.56 -6.72 -1.44
CA ALA A 329 -13.58 -5.86 -2.61
C ALA A 329 -14.99 -5.31 -2.89
N ALA A 330 -16.01 -6.18 -2.87
CA ALA A 330 -17.41 -5.77 -3.03
C ALA A 330 -17.83 -4.72 -2.00
N ALA A 331 -17.45 -4.94 -0.73
CA ALA A 331 -17.76 -4.02 0.35
C ALA A 331 -17.04 -2.67 0.19
N LEU A 332 -15.81 -2.65 -0.32
CA LEU A 332 -15.12 -1.39 -0.66
C LEU A 332 -15.83 -0.66 -1.80
N CYS A 333 -16.29 -1.35 -2.84
CA CYS A 333 -17.09 -0.75 -3.90
C CYS A 333 -18.36 -0.10 -3.33
N SER A 334 -19.14 -0.86 -2.54
CA SER A 334 -20.35 -0.34 -1.88
C SER A 334 -20.07 0.82 -0.93
N ALA A 335 -18.95 0.80 -0.21
CA ALA A 335 -18.56 1.90 0.67
C ALA A 335 -18.25 3.19 -0.12
N VAL A 336 -17.57 3.06 -1.27
CA VAL A 336 -17.32 4.22 -2.15
C VAL A 336 -18.60 4.72 -2.79
N ASP A 337 -19.52 3.84 -3.20
CA ASP A 337 -20.82 4.25 -3.73
C ASP A 337 -21.66 5.00 -2.69
N LEU A 338 -21.71 4.52 -1.46
CA LEU A 338 -22.31 5.26 -0.35
C LEU A 338 -21.62 6.61 -0.11
N ALA A 339 -20.29 6.68 -0.23
CA ALA A 339 -19.57 7.94 -0.10
C ALA A 339 -19.96 8.95 -1.19
N LYS A 340 -20.20 8.50 -2.43
CA LYS A 340 -20.69 9.37 -3.52
C LYS A 340 -22.08 9.94 -3.22
N GLU A 341 -22.96 9.12 -2.65
CA GLU A 341 -24.32 9.55 -2.26
C GLU A 341 -24.30 10.57 -1.14
N LEU A 342 -23.47 10.35 -0.12
CA LEU A 342 -23.35 11.25 1.03
C LEU A 342 -22.58 12.54 0.68
N PHE A 343 -21.57 12.43 -0.19
CA PHE A 343 -20.66 13.52 -0.51
C PHE A 343 -20.55 13.69 -2.04
N PRO A 344 -21.37 14.58 -2.64
CA PRO A 344 -21.38 14.79 -4.09
C PRO A 344 -20.03 15.19 -4.70
N ALA A 345 -19.10 15.72 -3.90
CA ALA A 345 -17.74 16.02 -4.32
C ALA A 345 -16.93 14.77 -4.75
N LEU A 346 -17.35 13.58 -4.30
CA LEU A 346 -16.70 12.30 -4.60
C LEU A 346 -17.33 11.57 -5.80
N ALA A 347 -18.29 12.17 -6.50
CA ALA A 347 -19.11 11.50 -7.52
C ALA A 347 -18.30 10.84 -8.66
N THR A 348 -17.09 11.29 -8.93
CA THR A 348 -16.21 10.75 -9.98
C THR A 348 -15.16 9.75 -9.47
N LEU A 349 -15.13 9.48 -8.18
CA LEU A 349 -14.19 8.52 -7.60
C LEU A 349 -14.71 7.11 -7.77
N ASP A 350 -13.81 6.15 -7.90
CA ASP A 350 -14.16 4.74 -7.81
C ASP A 350 -13.11 4.03 -6.95
N VAL A 351 -13.25 2.72 -6.78
CA VAL A 351 -12.20 1.89 -6.20
C VAL A 351 -11.78 0.82 -7.19
N SER A 352 -10.47 0.62 -7.33
CA SER A 352 -9.92 -0.52 -8.03
C SER A 352 -9.29 -1.48 -7.01
N CYS A 353 -9.65 -2.76 -7.11
CA CYS A 353 -9.19 -3.78 -6.17
C CYS A 353 -8.32 -4.81 -6.87
N GLY A 354 -7.28 -5.28 -6.18
CA GLY A 354 -6.38 -6.33 -6.65
C GLY A 354 -6.04 -7.29 -5.53
N ALA A 355 -6.22 -8.59 -5.78
CA ALA A 355 -5.92 -9.60 -4.77
C ALA A 355 -5.18 -10.81 -5.33
N ASP A 356 -4.24 -11.31 -4.54
CA ASP A 356 -3.47 -12.48 -4.89
C ASP A 356 -3.08 -13.33 -3.69
N VAL A 357 -3.05 -14.65 -3.87
CA VAL A 357 -2.76 -15.63 -2.82
C VAL A 357 -1.32 -16.16 -2.93
N GLY A 358 -0.65 -16.41 -1.81
CA GLY A 358 0.68 -17.00 -1.79
C GLY A 358 1.24 -17.19 -0.38
N LYS A 359 2.47 -17.71 -0.29
CA LYS A 359 3.20 -17.69 0.98
C LYS A 359 3.67 -16.27 1.28
N ILE A 360 3.52 -15.84 2.52
CA ILE A 360 3.87 -14.49 2.96
C ILE A 360 4.70 -14.57 4.25
N LEU A 361 5.74 -13.75 4.32
CA LEU A 361 6.50 -13.50 5.53
C LEU A 361 6.12 -12.13 6.08
N VAL A 362 5.85 -12.06 7.38
CA VAL A 362 5.47 -10.84 8.08
C VAL A 362 6.49 -10.58 9.19
N GLY A 363 7.18 -9.46 9.11
CA GLY A 363 8.19 -9.04 10.08
C GLY A 363 7.99 -7.59 10.51
N ARG A 364 8.88 -7.13 11.41
CA ARG A 364 9.02 -5.71 11.74
C ARG A 364 10.46 -5.26 11.62
N VAL A 365 10.69 -4.26 10.80
CA VAL A 365 12.01 -3.73 10.49
C VAL A 365 12.06 -2.24 10.80
N GLY A 366 13.23 -1.76 11.22
CA GLY A 366 13.47 -0.37 11.59
C GLY A 366 14.34 -0.20 12.82
N LEU A 367 14.54 1.05 13.23
CA LEU A 367 15.26 1.39 14.45
C LEU A 367 14.36 1.19 15.69
N ARG A 368 14.97 1.28 16.88
CA ARG A 368 14.20 1.20 18.14
C ARG A 368 13.16 2.33 18.16
N ASP A 369 11.93 1.98 18.52
CA ASP A 369 10.76 2.87 18.59
C ASP A 369 10.24 3.42 17.24
N ASP A 370 10.87 3.03 16.13
CA ASP A 370 10.44 3.36 14.77
C ASP A 370 10.55 2.12 13.86
N LYS A 371 9.71 1.12 14.17
CA LYS A 371 9.62 -0.14 13.41
C LYS A 371 8.31 -0.22 12.64
N GLU A 372 8.40 -0.39 11.33
CA GLU A 372 7.28 -0.63 10.44
C GLU A 372 7.00 -2.12 10.27
N VAL A 373 5.77 -2.47 9.91
CA VAL A 373 5.41 -3.84 9.52
C VAL A 373 5.85 -4.05 8.08
N THR A 374 6.59 -5.13 7.83
CA THR A 374 7.06 -5.49 6.50
C THR A 374 6.43 -6.81 6.10
N VAL A 375 5.73 -6.82 4.98
CA VAL A 375 5.17 -8.02 4.35
C VAL A 375 5.95 -8.36 3.09
N LEU A 376 6.37 -9.62 2.95
CA LEU A 376 7.24 -10.09 1.86
C LEU A 376 6.65 -11.36 1.24
N GLY A 377 6.68 -11.46 -0.09
CA GLY A 377 6.15 -12.59 -0.84
C GLY A 377 5.80 -12.20 -2.27
N ARG A 378 5.70 -13.20 -3.15
CA ARG A 378 5.36 -13.00 -4.57
C ARG A 378 3.95 -12.45 -4.78
N SER A 379 3.00 -12.76 -3.90
CA SER A 379 1.63 -12.26 -4.00
C SER A 379 1.54 -10.73 -3.86
N ILE A 380 2.52 -10.08 -3.22
CA ILE A 380 2.50 -8.63 -3.01
C ILE A 380 2.61 -7.86 -4.34
N PRO A 381 3.70 -7.98 -5.13
CA PRO A 381 3.79 -7.29 -6.41
C PRO A 381 2.69 -7.73 -7.39
N CYS A 382 2.32 -9.02 -7.41
CA CYS A 382 1.25 -9.49 -8.28
C CYS A 382 -0.12 -8.88 -7.92
N ALA A 383 -0.47 -8.74 -6.63
CA ALA A 383 -1.70 -8.08 -6.21
C ALA A 383 -1.70 -6.59 -6.59
N SER A 384 -0.55 -5.91 -6.50
CA SER A 384 -0.40 -4.52 -6.97
C SER A 384 -0.65 -4.42 -8.47
N GLU A 385 -0.01 -5.26 -9.29
CA GLU A 385 -0.19 -5.26 -10.76
C GLU A 385 -1.63 -5.62 -11.17
N LEU A 386 -2.28 -6.48 -10.40
CA LEU A 386 -3.69 -6.80 -10.59
C LEU A 386 -4.57 -5.58 -10.35
N GLN A 387 -4.38 -4.89 -9.22
CA GLN A 387 -5.12 -3.66 -8.90
C GLN A 387 -4.89 -2.58 -9.95
N ASP A 388 -3.62 -2.29 -10.29
CA ASP A 388 -3.24 -1.26 -11.26
C ASP A 388 -3.89 -1.47 -12.64
N GLY A 389 -4.21 -2.72 -13.00
CA GLY A 389 -4.86 -3.06 -14.25
C GLY A 389 -6.28 -3.58 -14.16
N ALA A 390 -6.93 -3.49 -12.98
CA ALA A 390 -8.33 -3.89 -12.81
C ALA A 390 -9.27 -2.95 -13.59
N GLY A 391 -8.99 -1.65 -13.54
CA GLY A 391 -9.88 -0.59 -14.01
C GLY A 391 -10.74 -0.02 -12.88
N ASP A 392 -11.28 1.16 -13.11
CA ASP A 392 -12.11 1.87 -12.14
C ASP A 392 -13.40 1.08 -11.84
N GLY A 393 -13.71 0.88 -10.56
CA GLY A 393 -14.87 0.08 -10.10
C GLY A 393 -14.68 -1.43 -10.27
N HIS A 394 -13.53 -1.89 -10.74
CA HIS A 394 -13.29 -3.30 -11.02
C HIS A 394 -12.36 -3.94 -9.99
N THR A 395 -12.56 -5.23 -9.81
CA THR A 395 -11.71 -6.10 -8.99
C THR A 395 -10.99 -7.09 -9.89
N ALA A 396 -9.67 -7.17 -9.76
CA ALA A 396 -8.84 -8.17 -10.43
C ALA A 396 -8.24 -9.16 -9.43
N ILE A 397 -8.35 -10.45 -9.73
CA ILE A 397 -7.73 -11.52 -8.94
C ILE A 397 -6.90 -12.44 -9.82
N SER A 398 -5.88 -13.06 -9.23
CA SER A 398 -5.08 -14.05 -9.94
C SER A 398 -5.88 -15.33 -10.21
N VAL A 399 -5.45 -16.09 -11.22
CA VAL A 399 -6.04 -17.41 -11.54
C VAL A 399 -6.05 -18.33 -10.32
N ARG A 400 -4.94 -18.38 -9.59
CA ARG A 400 -4.80 -19.23 -8.39
C ARG A 400 -5.70 -18.81 -7.23
N LEU A 401 -6.03 -17.52 -7.10
CA LEU A 401 -7.02 -17.08 -6.13
C LEU A 401 -8.42 -17.46 -6.60
N TRP A 402 -8.76 -17.21 -7.87
CA TRP A 402 -10.05 -17.57 -8.45
C TRP A 402 -10.36 -19.08 -8.36
N GLU A 403 -9.37 -19.95 -8.55
CA GLU A 403 -9.54 -21.40 -8.39
C GLU A 403 -9.91 -21.80 -6.95
N GLY A 404 -9.55 -20.98 -5.97
CA GLY A 404 -9.74 -21.26 -4.55
C GLY A 404 -10.93 -20.56 -3.89
N ILE A 405 -11.62 -19.65 -4.59
CA ILE A 405 -12.86 -19.03 -4.07
C ILE A 405 -14.07 -19.95 -4.28
N GLU A 406 -15.16 -19.65 -3.58
CA GLU A 406 -16.42 -20.39 -3.75
C GLU A 406 -16.96 -20.30 -5.18
N LYS A 407 -17.55 -21.40 -5.68
CA LYS A 407 -18.10 -21.49 -7.04
C LYS A 407 -19.19 -20.46 -7.33
N SER A 408 -19.96 -20.08 -6.31
CA SER A 408 -20.96 -19.02 -6.40
C SER A 408 -20.34 -17.70 -6.82
N LEU A 409 -19.14 -17.39 -6.30
CA LEU A 409 -18.39 -16.17 -6.56
C LEU A 409 -17.57 -16.23 -7.84
N GLN A 410 -17.12 -17.41 -8.27
CA GLN A 410 -16.39 -17.57 -9.53
C GLN A 410 -17.14 -17.04 -10.75
N GLY A 411 -18.48 -17.15 -10.73
CA GLY A 411 -19.35 -16.74 -11.84
C GLY A 411 -19.37 -15.23 -12.12
N PHE A 412 -18.97 -14.39 -11.17
CA PHE A 412 -18.86 -12.93 -11.39
C PHE A 412 -17.65 -12.55 -12.24
N PHE A 413 -16.65 -13.42 -12.31
CA PHE A 413 -15.37 -13.09 -12.93
C PHE A 413 -15.27 -13.57 -14.38
N SER A 414 -14.65 -12.72 -15.20
CA SER A 414 -14.27 -13.05 -16.57
C SER A 414 -12.76 -13.01 -16.74
N LEU A 415 -12.21 -13.99 -17.46
CA LEU A 415 -10.77 -14.06 -17.75
C LEU A 415 -10.39 -12.99 -18.78
N LYS A 416 -9.47 -12.08 -18.42
CA LYS A 416 -8.90 -11.04 -19.30
C LYS A 416 -7.38 -11.03 -19.12
N LYS A 417 -6.62 -11.34 -20.18
CA LYS A 417 -5.13 -11.26 -20.18
C LYS A 417 -4.50 -11.87 -18.91
N GLU A 418 -4.77 -13.15 -18.66
CA GLU A 418 -4.20 -13.95 -17.55
C GLU A 418 -4.66 -13.59 -16.14
N ARG A 419 -5.67 -12.72 -15.99
CA ARG A 419 -6.31 -12.40 -14.71
C ARG A 419 -7.82 -12.48 -14.79
N TYR A 420 -8.47 -12.74 -13.67
CA TYR A 420 -9.91 -12.70 -13.55
C TYR A 420 -10.33 -11.32 -13.12
N VAL A 421 -11.25 -10.70 -13.86
CA VAL A 421 -11.74 -9.35 -13.59
C VAL A 421 -13.26 -9.38 -13.47
N ALA A 422 -13.79 -8.65 -12.50
CA ALA A 422 -15.21 -8.49 -12.29
C ALA A 422 -15.54 -7.05 -11.85
N ASP A 423 -16.77 -6.64 -12.16
CA ASP A 423 -17.41 -5.42 -11.67
C ASP A 423 -18.58 -5.88 -10.80
N PHE A 424 -18.45 -5.76 -9.49
CA PHE A 424 -19.45 -6.18 -8.53
C PHE A 424 -19.32 -5.43 -7.21
N ASP A 425 -20.46 -5.28 -6.54
CA ASP A 425 -20.65 -4.69 -5.23
C ASP A 425 -21.38 -5.72 -4.34
N LEU A 426 -21.66 -5.37 -3.08
CA LEU A 426 -22.39 -6.27 -2.17
C LEU A 426 -23.80 -6.57 -2.66
N GLU A 427 -24.50 -5.59 -3.24
CA GLU A 427 -25.88 -5.76 -3.71
C GLU A 427 -25.97 -6.81 -4.82
N ARG A 428 -25.02 -6.82 -5.75
CA ARG A 428 -24.92 -7.81 -6.83
C ARG A 428 -24.61 -9.20 -6.29
N ILE A 429 -23.77 -9.33 -5.26
CA ILE A 429 -23.53 -10.62 -4.59
C ILE A 429 -24.82 -11.13 -3.95
N GLU A 430 -25.48 -10.30 -3.15
CA GLU A 430 -26.72 -10.66 -2.46
C GLU A 430 -27.85 -11.02 -3.44
N ALA A 431 -27.98 -10.26 -4.54
CA ALA A 431 -29.00 -10.50 -5.56
C ALA A 431 -28.81 -11.85 -6.27
N GLU A 432 -27.57 -12.21 -6.61
CA GLU A 432 -27.23 -13.48 -7.25
C GLU A 432 -27.41 -14.66 -6.29
N GLU A 433 -27.07 -14.50 -5.01
CA GLU A 433 -27.34 -15.51 -3.98
C GLU A 433 -28.84 -15.72 -3.79
N ALA A 434 -29.63 -14.64 -3.79
CA ALA A 434 -31.09 -14.71 -3.73
C ALA A 434 -31.68 -15.39 -4.97
N ALA A 435 -31.17 -15.10 -6.17
CA ALA A 435 -31.57 -15.74 -7.42
C ALA A 435 -31.26 -17.25 -7.42
N LYS A 436 -30.06 -17.64 -6.98
CA LYS A 436 -29.68 -19.07 -6.83
C LYS A 436 -30.56 -19.79 -5.80
N ALA A 437 -30.90 -19.14 -4.69
CA ALA A 437 -31.82 -19.69 -3.70
C ALA A 437 -33.23 -19.88 -4.29
N TYR A 438 -33.68 -18.96 -5.15
CA TYR A 438 -34.94 -19.08 -5.88
C TYR A 438 -34.92 -20.26 -6.87
N ASP A 439 -33.90 -20.35 -7.74
CA ASP A 439 -33.79 -21.38 -8.79
C ASP A 439 -33.57 -22.80 -8.24
N SER A 440 -32.90 -22.92 -7.10
CA SER A 440 -32.70 -24.20 -6.41
C SER A 440 -33.95 -24.69 -5.65
N GLY A 441 -35.06 -23.94 -5.70
CA GLY A 441 -36.30 -24.27 -4.98
C GLY A 441 -36.21 -24.03 -3.47
N GLY A 442 -35.29 -23.15 -3.05
CA GLY A 442 -35.20 -22.62 -1.70
C GLY A 442 -36.49 -21.89 -1.30
N ARG A 443 -36.75 -21.84 0.00
CA ARG A 443 -37.92 -21.10 0.50
C ARG A 443 -37.59 -19.61 0.48
N VAL A 444 -38.54 -18.81 0.02
CA VAL A 444 -38.43 -17.35 -0.01
C VAL A 444 -39.59 -16.72 0.75
N VAL A 445 -39.35 -15.54 1.32
CA VAL A 445 -40.39 -14.66 1.84
C VAL A 445 -40.50 -13.49 0.88
N VAL A 446 -41.73 -13.14 0.53
CA VAL A 446 -42.01 -11.94 -0.25
C VAL A 446 -42.46 -10.86 0.73
N GLY A 447 -41.65 -9.81 0.85
CA GLY A 447 -41.91 -8.65 1.70
C GLY A 447 -42.03 -7.37 0.87
N GLY A 448 -42.66 -6.35 1.43
CA GLY A 448 -42.86 -5.05 0.77
C GLY A 448 -44.32 -4.78 0.41
N THR A 449 -44.58 -3.55 0.01
CA THR A 449 -45.88 -3.06 -0.46
C THR A 449 -45.82 -2.82 -1.96
N LEU A 450 -46.98 -2.73 -2.62
CA LEU A 450 -47.03 -2.39 -4.05
C LEU A 450 -46.42 -1.01 -4.36
N SER A 451 -46.32 -0.11 -3.37
CA SER A 451 -45.71 1.21 -3.53
C SER A 451 -44.19 1.22 -3.37
N ASP A 452 -43.62 0.32 -2.56
CA ASP A 452 -42.18 0.33 -2.21
C ASP A 452 -41.36 -0.72 -2.97
N GLY A 453 -42.02 -1.50 -3.85
CA GLY A 453 -41.44 -2.64 -4.55
C GLY A 453 -41.50 -3.92 -3.71
N LEU A 454 -41.77 -5.05 -4.39
CA LEU A 454 -41.74 -6.37 -3.77
C LEU A 454 -40.29 -6.84 -3.67
N ARG A 455 -39.82 -7.14 -2.46
CA ARG A 455 -38.50 -7.72 -2.20
C ARG A 455 -38.66 -9.20 -1.86
N VAL A 456 -37.92 -10.05 -2.56
CA VAL A 456 -37.91 -11.50 -2.35
C VAL A 456 -36.63 -11.85 -1.60
N THR A 457 -36.76 -12.40 -0.38
CA THR A 457 -35.62 -12.77 0.46
C THR A 457 -35.60 -14.27 0.73
N PRO A 458 -34.44 -14.95 0.61
CA PRO A 458 -34.30 -16.34 1.02
C PRO A 458 -34.59 -16.53 2.52
N THR A 459 -35.19 -17.65 2.91
CA THR A 459 -35.38 -18.02 4.32
C THR A 459 -35.05 -19.48 4.59
N ALA A 460 -34.43 -19.73 5.74
CA ALA A 460 -34.15 -21.09 6.23
C ALA A 460 -35.39 -21.79 6.81
N THR A 461 -36.36 -21.03 7.35
CA THR A 461 -37.59 -21.56 7.97
C THR A 461 -38.81 -20.68 7.68
N GLY A 462 -39.97 -21.29 7.42
CA GLY A 462 -41.13 -20.56 6.87
C GLY A 462 -40.95 -20.19 5.38
N GLY A 463 -41.87 -19.44 4.79
CA GLY A 463 -41.81 -19.00 3.38
C GLY A 463 -42.43 -19.92 2.34
N ILE A 464 -42.52 -19.42 1.10
CA ILE A 464 -43.10 -20.09 -0.07
C ILE A 464 -41.98 -20.66 -0.94
N ARG A 465 -42.17 -21.85 -1.51
CA ARG A 465 -41.26 -22.36 -2.55
C ARG A 465 -41.73 -21.84 -3.91
N PRO A 466 -40.90 -21.09 -4.63
CA PRO A 466 -41.27 -20.65 -5.96
C PRO A 466 -41.39 -21.86 -6.89
N ALA A 467 -42.46 -21.89 -7.68
CA ALA A 467 -42.61 -22.90 -8.72
C ALA A 467 -41.64 -22.57 -9.87
N ARG A 468 -40.96 -23.59 -10.41
CA ARG A 468 -40.16 -23.41 -11.63
C ARG A 468 -41.06 -22.88 -12.74
N SER A 469 -40.64 -21.77 -13.35
CA SER A 469 -41.28 -21.24 -14.56
C SER A 469 -41.21 -22.30 -15.66
N TRP A 470 -42.37 -22.71 -16.19
CA TRP A 470 -42.45 -23.57 -17.37
C TRP A 470 -42.23 -22.71 -18.61
N GLY A 471 -41.01 -22.72 -19.14
CA GLY A 471 -40.65 -22.08 -20.40
C GLY A 471 -39.25 -22.51 -20.82
N GLU A 472 -39.18 -23.59 -21.60
CA GLU A 472 -38.01 -23.96 -22.41
C GLU A 472 -37.90 -23.05 -23.64
#